data_AF-A0A661HIW9-F1
#
_entry.id   AF-A0A661HIW9-F1
#
_cell.length_a   1.000
_cell.length_b   1.000
_cell.length_c   1.000
_cell.angle_alpha   90.00
_cell.angle_beta   90.00
_cell.angle_gamma   90.00
#
_symmetry.space_group_name_H-M   'P 1'
#
loop_
_entity.id
_entity.type
_entity.pdbx_description
1 polymer ?
#
loop_
_entity_poly.entity_id
_entity_poly.type
_entity_poly.pdbx_seq_one_letter_code
_entity_poly.pdbx_strand_id
1 'polypeptide(L)'
;MIDSKKLISTQIEKEIPQFIRMDYPNFVAFIKSYYEWMEKQGAPYQFIANTMNFADVDRTSLELLDTFGKNFLQPLPDVIYDQNNIATLVKYIEQYYSARGSEKAFQFLFRLFEYKDDADHELEFYYPSYDMLRISDGKWVNERSLKIRNPPEYVMEWESGELRGDLSGAIAVIDEIKLYETSSGISIAELFLLEFDVMHTPEKFMCGEPLTVETINEQVYTSSTRREPEDIYIEFFPENVFYGIEITKRSKYNIPDQRVKLLNTGEGEDASVVVDQTGKGVVTSFTIIHGGEDYQVGEKVYTEGDTFGSGAYGVISAVGVNNTITKIDLIFEGHDYTCCQAVKVNSLYGKRAVLMIETDDIGYLKTVEMRNFGVGYLAEDTTLEFNTSMRIYDIYRDGFIGEHIVGQTSGATGVVEFWKQETGVISVNILSGEFVAGEQFIGINGGGSAYIYDMAKAEGVMVDGCICRYKGRYLNMDGHISSLKYIQDSYFYQMFSYMLKTEQDKSEWKDYVKHVHPAGTIGFSYRDVVSQYFRESYGGFICPHLETTEFYKFRWQPMQYHGGHVRYEGNTQIKQYKDLVIDDISNININKLDKTGYCFGSEINIG
;
A
#
# COMPACT_ATOMS: atom_id res chain seq x y z
N MET A 1 69.12 -6.73 -6.57
CA MET A 1 70.58 -6.87 -6.75
C MET A 1 71.09 -5.69 -7.55
N ILE A 2 72.15 -5.04 -7.07
CA ILE A 2 72.79 -3.92 -7.79
C ILE A 2 73.44 -4.49 -9.04
N ASP A 3 73.18 -3.87 -10.20
CA ASP A 3 73.88 -4.21 -11.45
C ASP A 3 75.39 -4.05 -11.25
N SER A 4 76.17 -5.10 -11.54
CA SER A 4 77.62 -5.10 -11.32
C SER A 4 78.35 -3.99 -12.08
N LYS A 5 77.73 -3.45 -13.15
CA LYS A 5 78.25 -2.30 -13.90
C LYS A 5 78.08 -0.95 -13.18
N LYS A 6 77.28 -0.88 -12.11
CA LYS A 6 76.98 0.34 -11.32
C LYS A 6 77.71 0.39 -9.97
N LEU A 7 78.56 -0.59 -9.67
CA LEU A 7 79.38 -0.62 -8.46
C LEU A 7 80.56 0.35 -8.61
N ILE A 8 80.62 1.36 -7.75
CA ILE A 8 81.71 2.35 -7.71
C ILE A 8 83.03 1.64 -7.37
N SER A 9 83.00 0.61 -6.53
CA SER A 9 84.18 -0.22 -6.19
C SER A 9 84.94 -0.75 -7.41
N THR A 10 84.22 -1.03 -8.50
CA THR A 10 84.78 -1.52 -9.78
C THR A 10 85.28 -0.41 -10.71
N GLN A 11 84.93 0.85 -10.43
CA GLN A 11 85.23 2.02 -11.27
C GLN A 11 86.29 2.95 -10.66
N ILE A 12 86.59 2.85 -9.37
CA ILE A 12 87.58 3.68 -8.64
C ILE A 12 88.94 3.73 -9.33
N GLU A 13 89.41 2.61 -9.89
CA GLU A 13 90.70 2.55 -10.58
C GLU A 13 90.76 3.45 -11.83
N LYS A 14 89.62 3.87 -12.38
CA LYS A 14 89.53 4.79 -13.53
C LYS A 14 89.36 6.25 -13.10
N GLU A 15 88.75 6.49 -11.94
CA GLU A 15 88.49 7.83 -11.41
C GLU A 15 89.71 8.44 -10.70
N ILE A 16 90.63 7.61 -10.19
CA ILE A 16 91.83 8.08 -9.50
C ILE A 16 92.96 8.41 -10.50
N PRO A 17 93.58 9.60 -10.42
CA PRO A 17 94.73 9.96 -11.25
C PRO A 17 95.87 8.94 -11.20
N GLN A 18 96.53 8.72 -12.34
CA GLN A 18 97.56 7.67 -12.48
C GLN A 18 98.70 7.78 -11.46
N PHE A 19 99.13 9.00 -11.11
CA PHE A 19 100.21 9.20 -10.14
C PHE A 19 99.87 8.66 -8.74
N ILE A 20 98.60 8.79 -8.31
CA ILE A 20 98.15 8.26 -7.01
C ILE A 20 98.09 6.73 -7.03
N ARG A 21 97.73 6.15 -8.19
CA ARG A 21 97.67 4.69 -8.37
C ARG A 21 99.05 4.03 -8.34
N MET A 22 100.07 4.72 -8.83
CA MET A 22 101.44 4.20 -8.87
C MET A 22 102.18 4.43 -7.54
N ASP A 23 102.04 5.63 -6.96
CA ASP A 23 102.85 6.03 -5.80
C ASP A 23 102.24 5.60 -4.45
N TYR A 24 100.91 5.39 -4.39
CA TYR A 24 100.18 5.12 -3.14
C TYR A 24 99.20 3.94 -3.26
N PRO A 25 99.67 2.70 -3.50
CA PRO A 25 98.80 1.53 -3.71
C PRO A 25 97.92 1.19 -2.49
N ASN A 26 98.42 1.35 -1.27
CA ASN A 26 97.65 1.10 -0.05
C ASN A 26 96.48 2.07 0.12
N PHE A 27 96.63 3.31 -0.36
CA PHE A 27 95.56 4.31 -0.31
C PHE A 27 94.44 3.96 -1.30
N VAL A 28 94.79 3.52 -2.51
CA VAL A 28 93.80 3.05 -3.50
C VAL A 28 93.03 1.82 -2.99
N ALA A 29 93.73 0.86 -2.37
CA ALA A 29 93.10 -0.30 -1.75
C ALA A 29 92.13 0.09 -0.62
N PHE A 30 92.51 1.05 0.23
CA PHE A 30 91.65 1.58 1.29
C PHE A 30 90.37 2.22 0.73
N ILE A 31 90.49 3.08 -0.29
CA ILE A 31 89.35 3.71 -0.94
C ILE A 31 88.43 2.66 -1.58
N LYS A 32 89.01 1.65 -2.26
CA LYS A 32 88.25 0.54 -2.82
C LYS A 32 87.43 -0.20 -1.76
N SER A 33 88.06 -0.59 -0.64
CA SER A 33 87.37 -1.25 0.47
C SER A 33 86.32 -0.38 1.17
N TYR A 34 86.50 0.94 1.20
CA TYR A 34 85.50 1.89 1.72
C TYR A 34 84.23 1.88 0.86
N TYR A 35 84.36 1.94 -0.47
CA TYR A 35 83.19 1.86 -1.37
C TYR A 35 82.57 0.45 -1.39
N GLU A 36 83.37 -0.62 -1.29
CA GLU A 36 82.86 -1.98 -1.11
C GLU A 36 82.02 -2.10 0.18
N TRP A 37 82.43 -1.43 1.27
CA TRP A 37 81.62 -1.36 2.49
C TRP A 37 80.33 -0.55 2.26
N MET A 38 80.39 0.59 1.57
CA MET A 38 79.20 1.40 1.25
C MET A 38 78.20 0.69 0.33
N GLU A 39 78.65 -0.30 -0.44
CA GLU A 39 77.84 -1.14 -1.33
C GLU A 39 77.22 -2.36 -0.63
N LYS A 40 77.60 -2.67 0.62
CA LYS A 40 77.01 -3.76 1.39
C LYS A 40 75.53 -3.51 1.69
N GLN A 41 74.79 -4.60 1.92
CA GLN A 41 73.40 -4.53 2.35
C GLN A 41 73.28 -3.72 3.65
N GLY A 42 72.40 -2.71 3.66
CA GLY A 42 72.20 -1.79 4.78
C GLY A 42 73.11 -0.56 4.77
N ALA A 43 74.04 -0.43 3.81
CA ALA A 43 74.93 0.72 3.71
C ALA A 43 74.37 1.84 2.80
N PRO A 44 74.76 3.12 3.01
CA PRO A 44 74.08 4.26 2.40
C PRO A 44 74.02 4.25 0.86
N TYR A 45 75.07 3.78 0.18
CA TYR A 45 75.10 3.77 -1.28
C TYR A 45 74.17 2.70 -1.86
N GLN A 46 74.05 1.54 -1.20
CA GLN A 46 73.10 0.50 -1.58
C GLN A 46 71.66 1.00 -1.54
N PHE A 47 71.32 1.87 -0.58
CA PHE A 47 69.99 2.50 -0.52
C PHE A 47 69.75 3.43 -1.71
N ILE A 48 70.68 4.36 -1.96
CA ILE A 48 70.58 5.35 -3.05
C ILE A 48 70.50 4.66 -4.42
N ALA A 49 71.29 3.61 -4.63
CA ALA A 49 71.32 2.87 -5.89
C ALA A 49 70.01 2.09 -6.16
N ASN A 50 69.28 1.71 -5.10
CA ASN A 50 68.04 0.94 -5.19
C ASN A 50 66.78 1.78 -4.90
N THR A 51 66.87 3.10 -4.73
CA THR A 51 65.72 3.98 -4.42
C THR A 51 64.54 3.76 -5.36
N MET A 52 64.78 3.65 -6.66
CA MET A 52 63.72 3.41 -7.66
C MET A 52 63.07 2.03 -7.53
N ASN A 53 63.80 1.04 -6.99
CA ASN A 53 63.26 -0.29 -6.72
C ASN A 53 62.45 -0.30 -5.41
N PHE A 54 62.83 0.53 -4.42
CA PHE A 54 62.11 0.65 -3.15
C PHE A 54 60.81 1.45 -3.25
N ALA A 55 60.57 2.12 -4.38
CA ALA A 55 59.27 2.69 -4.73
C ALA A 55 58.19 1.61 -4.94
N ASP A 56 58.59 0.40 -5.35
CA ASP A 56 57.70 -0.76 -5.41
C ASP A 56 57.59 -1.41 -4.03
N VAL A 57 56.37 -1.48 -3.50
CA VAL A 57 56.06 -1.99 -2.16
C VAL A 57 56.48 -3.45 -2.01
N ASP A 58 56.44 -4.24 -3.09
CA ASP A 58 56.81 -5.66 -3.07
C ASP A 58 58.35 -5.87 -2.99
N ARG A 59 59.14 -4.81 -3.18
CA ARG A 59 60.61 -4.85 -3.25
C ARG A 59 61.30 -3.95 -2.23
N THR A 60 60.52 -3.34 -1.35
CA THR A 60 61.00 -2.36 -0.38
C THR A 60 61.66 -3.00 0.84
N SER A 61 62.43 -2.22 1.60
CA SER A 61 63.00 -2.65 2.88
C SER A 61 61.93 -2.68 3.99
N LEU A 62 62.00 -3.62 4.93
CA LEU A 62 61.06 -3.74 6.06
C LEU A 62 60.89 -2.43 6.85
N GLU A 63 61.95 -1.66 7.06
CA GLU A 63 61.90 -0.35 7.75
C GLU A 63 61.07 0.69 6.99
N LEU A 64 61.19 0.71 5.67
CA LEU A 64 60.40 1.60 4.82
C LEU A 64 58.95 1.12 4.71
N LEU A 65 58.72 -0.20 4.69
CA LEU A 65 57.37 -0.78 4.70
C LEU A 65 56.60 -0.44 5.98
N ASP A 66 57.26 -0.49 7.14
CA ASP A 66 56.68 -0.04 8.42
C ASP A 66 56.33 1.45 8.40
N THR A 67 57.21 2.27 7.80
CA THR A 67 56.96 3.70 7.60
C THR A 67 55.76 3.95 6.68
N PHE A 68 55.61 3.18 5.60
CA PHE A 68 54.45 3.23 4.72
C PHE A 68 53.18 2.79 5.45
N GLY A 69 53.23 1.73 6.25
CA GLY A 69 52.11 1.29 7.08
C GLY A 69 51.62 2.41 8.00
N LYS A 70 52.54 3.03 8.76
CA LYS A 70 52.20 4.14 9.68
C LYS A 70 51.57 5.35 9.00
N ASN A 71 51.97 5.68 7.78
CA ASN A 71 51.45 6.85 7.08
C ASN A 71 50.17 6.56 6.29
N PHE A 72 50.05 5.38 5.68
CA PHE A 72 48.97 5.07 4.75
C PHE A 72 47.88 4.20 5.34
N LEU A 73 48.13 3.40 6.37
CA LEU A 73 47.14 2.50 6.94
C LEU A 73 46.37 3.12 8.12
N GLN A 74 46.78 4.25 8.67
CA GLN A 74 45.96 4.98 9.65
C GLN A 74 44.70 5.49 8.95
N PRO A 75 43.50 4.99 9.32
CA PRO A 75 43.06 4.72 10.69
C PRO A 75 42.80 3.23 11.02
N LEU A 76 43.28 2.26 10.24
CA LEU A 76 43.04 0.83 10.45
C LEU A 76 43.65 0.30 11.77
N PRO A 77 43.12 -0.80 12.33
CA PRO A 77 43.64 -1.40 13.56
C PRO A 77 45.09 -1.89 13.45
N ASP A 78 45.88 -1.65 14.50
CA ASP A 78 47.29 -2.06 14.54
C ASP A 78 47.48 -3.60 14.67
N VAL A 79 46.41 -4.33 14.99
CA VAL A 79 46.41 -5.79 15.18
C VAL A 79 46.70 -6.55 13.87
N ILE A 80 46.69 -5.86 12.73
CA ILE A 80 46.74 -6.44 11.38
C ILE A 80 48.18 -6.55 10.83
N TYR A 81 49.19 -5.99 11.52
CA TYR A 81 50.57 -5.92 11.04
C TYR A 81 51.35 -7.25 11.15
N ASP A 82 50.78 -8.39 10.74
CA ASP A 82 51.64 -9.52 10.40
C ASP A 82 52.49 -9.11 9.18
N GLN A 83 53.81 -9.22 9.28
CA GLN A 83 54.78 -8.63 8.33
C GLN A 83 54.56 -9.11 6.88
N ASN A 84 53.81 -10.20 6.69
CA ASN A 84 53.49 -10.79 5.40
C ASN A 84 52.35 -10.10 4.63
N ASN A 85 51.47 -9.31 5.28
CA ASN A 85 50.27 -8.74 4.65
C ASN A 85 50.31 -7.21 4.46
N ILE A 86 51.25 -6.50 5.09
CA ILE A 86 51.35 -5.02 5.02
C ILE A 86 51.56 -4.55 3.58
N ALA A 87 52.40 -5.25 2.80
CA ALA A 87 52.65 -4.90 1.41
C ALA A 87 51.37 -4.96 0.55
N THR A 88 50.59 -6.03 0.71
CA THR A 88 49.31 -6.20 0.03
C THR A 88 48.30 -5.13 0.45
N LEU A 89 48.20 -4.84 1.75
CA LEU A 89 47.30 -3.81 2.26
C LEU A 89 47.66 -2.43 1.72
N VAL A 90 48.92 -2.02 1.78
CA VAL A 90 49.39 -0.73 1.26
C VAL A 90 49.15 -0.63 -0.25
N LYS A 91 49.30 -1.72 -1.00
CA LYS A 91 49.05 -1.76 -2.44
C LYS A 91 47.58 -1.53 -2.82
N TYR A 92 46.65 -1.99 -1.98
CA TYR A 92 45.21 -1.88 -2.25
C TYR A 92 44.47 -0.86 -1.38
N ILE A 93 45.17 -0.13 -0.50
CA ILE A 93 44.56 0.81 0.45
C ILE A 93 43.83 1.96 -0.25
N GLU A 94 44.29 2.37 -1.44
CA GLU A 94 43.64 3.40 -2.25
C GLU A 94 42.19 2.99 -2.62
N GLN A 95 41.98 1.71 -2.93
CA GLN A 95 40.64 1.20 -3.26
C GLN A 95 39.72 1.26 -2.04
N TYR A 96 40.25 0.96 -0.85
CA TYR A 96 39.51 1.12 0.40
C TYR A 96 39.15 2.59 0.67
N TYR A 97 40.09 3.51 0.50
CA TYR A 97 39.83 4.95 0.68
C TYR A 97 38.85 5.52 -0.34
N SER A 98 38.90 5.03 -1.58
CA SER A 98 37.94 5.40 -2.63
C SER A 98 36.55 4.82 -2.40
N ALA A 99 36.45 3.71 -1.68
CA ALA A 99 35.19 3.02 -1.37
C ALA A 99 34.57 3.43 -0.02
N ARG A 100 35.15 4.41 0.70
CA ARG A 100 34.58 4.91 1.97
C ARG A 100 33.11 5.31 1.79
N GLY A 101 32.27 4.94 2.74
CA GLY A 101 30.82 5.11 2.68
C GLY A 101 30.07 4.00 1.94
N SER A 102 30.75 3.05 1.31
CA SER A 102 30.10 1.85 0.72
C SER A 102 30.11 0.67 1.68
N GLU A 103 29.11 -0.22 1.57
CA GLU A 103 29.04 -1.48 2.34
C GLU A 103 30.33 -2.31 2.23
N LYS A 104 30.96 -2.33 1.05
CA LYS A 104 32.21 -3.06 0.82
C LYS A 104 33.35 -2.56 1.69
N ALA A 105 33.44 -1.26 1.97
CA ALA A 105 34.48 -0.71 2.83
C ALA A 105 34.26 -1.12 4.30
N PHE A 106 33.00 -1.18 4.75
CA PHE A 106 32.66 -1.73 6.07
C PHE A 106 32.95 -3.22 6.15
N GLN A 107 32.52 -4.01 5.17
CA GLN A 107 32.83 -5.45 5.12
C GLN A 107 34.33 -5.71 5.16
N PHE A 108 35.11 -4.95 4.38
CA PHE A 108 36.57 -5.01 4.44
C PHE A 108 37.10 -4.67 5.83
N LEU A 109 36.63 -3.59 6.46
CA LEU A 109 37.02 -3.20 7.81
C LEU A 109 36.70 -4.29 8.86
N PHE A 110 35.50 -4.89 8.79
CA PHE A 110 35.09 -5.94 9.73
C PHE A 110 35.82 -7.27 9.51
N ARG A 111 36.16 -7.61 8.25
CA ARG A 111 37.06 -8.73 7.93
C ARG A 111 38.45 -8.54 8.52
N LEU A 112 38.88 -7.30 8.78
CA LEU A 112 40.16 -7.04 9.44
C LEU A 112 40.10 -7.24 10.97
N PHE A 113 38.94 -7.05 11.60
CA PHE A 113 38.73 -7.34 13.03
C PHE A 113 38.51 -8.83 13.29
N GLU A 114 37.75 -9.48 12.43
CA GLU A 114 37.37 -10.88 12.57
C GLU A 114 38.39 -11.77 11.85
N TYR A 115 39.47 -12.12 12.56
CA TYR A 115 40.38 -13.19 12.12
C TYR A 115 39.70 -14.56 12.33
N LYS A 116 38.63 -14.85 11.57
CA LYS A 116 38.00 -16.16 11.51
C LYS A 116 37.91 -16.62 10.07
N ASP A 117 38.47 -17.79 9.80
CA ASP A 117 38.53 -18.46 8.48
C ASP A 117 37.16 -18.87 7.90
N ASP A 118 36.04 -18.45 8.50
CA ASP A 118 34.70 -18.79 8.05
C ASP A 118 34.16 -17.72 7.11
N ALA A 119 34.14 -18.05 5.81
CA ALA A 119 33.63 -17.22 4.71
C ALA A 119 32.13 -16.84 4.82
N ASP A 120 31.42 -17.32 5.83
CA ASP A 120 29.97 -17.21 5.97
C ASP A 120 29.51 -16.08 6.92
N HIS A 121 30.42 -15.39 7.61
CA HIS A 121 30.07 -14.26 8.49
C HIS A 121 30.31 -12.92 7.79
N GLU A 122 29.45 -12.58 6.83
CA GLU A 122 29.46 -11.23 6.26
C GLU A 122 28.67 -10.26 7.16
N LEU A 123 29.23 -9.07 7.39
CA LEU A 123 28.56 -7.99 8.12
C LEU A 123 27.19 -7.70 7.50
N GLU A 124 26.11 -7.89 8.26
CA GLU A 124 24.75 -7.69 7.78
C GLU A 124 24.33 -6.22 7.98
N PHE A 125 23.82 -5.62 6.90
CA PHE A 125 23.27 -4.27 6.90
C PHE A 125 21.75 -4.32 7.00
N TYR A 126 21.20 -3.47 7.85
CA TYR A 126 19.78 -3.17 7.88
C TYR A 126 19.58 -1.68 7.61
N TYR A 127 18.74 -1.36 6.64
CA TYR A 127 18.37 0.01 6.32
C TYR A 127 16.91 0.24 6.72
N PRO A 128 16.65 1.01 7.78
CA PRO A 128 15.29 1.34 8.21
C PRO A 128 14.44 1.98 7.10
N SER A 129 15.07 2.57 6.08
CA SER A 129 14.41 3.10 4.89
C SER A 129 13.54 2.08 4.16
N TYR A 130 13.84 0.78 4.23
CA TYR A 130 13.03 -0.26 3.60
C TYR A 130 11.70 -0.50 4.31
N ASP A 131 11.62 -0.23 5.62
CA ASP A 131 10.46 -0.55 6.46
C ASP A 131 9.68 0.70 6.93
N MET A 132 9.86 1.84 6.25
CA MET A 132 9.11 3.06 6.54
C MET A 132 7.68 3.02 5.96
N LEU A 133 6.72 3.55 6.72
CA LEU A 133 5.32 3.70 6.28
C LEU A 133 5.21 4.74 5.15
N ARG A 134 4.40 4.47 4.12
CA ARG A 134 4.22 5.33 2.94
C ARG A 134 2.89 6.08 3.00
N ILE A 135 2.88 7.39 2.73
CA ILE A 135 1.64 8.22 2.63
C ILE A 135 1.37 8.61 1.16
N SER A 136 0.08 8.61 0.78
CA SER A 136 -0.48 8.82 -0.57
C SER A 136 -0.51 10.29 -1.04
N ASP A 137 -0.55 10.50 -2.37
CA ASP A 137 -0.70 11.78 -3.10
C ASP A 137 -1.62 11.65 -4.34
N GLY A 138 -2.71 10.88 -4.23
CA GLY A 138 -3.62 10.65 -5.36
C GLY A 138 -4.35 11.94 -5.79
N LYS A 139 -4.35 12.26 -7.09
CA LYS A 139 -5.12 13.38 -7.66
C LYS A 139 -6.49 12.91 -8.11
N TRP A 140 -7.53 13.31 -7.39
CA TRP A 140 -8.93 13.06 -7.72
C TRP A 140 -9.48 14.16 -8.61
N VAL A 141 -10.10 13.80 -9.74
CA VAL A 141 -10.77 14.76 -10.64
C VAL A 141 -12.21 14.32 -10.84
N ASN A 142 -13.13 15.29 -10.73
CA ASN A 142 -14.52 15.15 -11.13
C ASN A 142 -14.70 15.84 -12.48
N GLU A 143 -14.86 15.06 -13.53
CA GLU A 143 -15.17 15.60 -14.85
C GLU A 143 -16.61 16.15 -14.85
N ARG A 144 -16.80 17.27 -15.55
CA ARG A 144 -18.08 17.96 -15.71
C ARG A 144 -18.29 18.24 -17.19
N SER A 145 -19.51 18.15 -17.70
CA SER A 145 -19.79 18.52 -19.09
C SER A 145 -21.11 19.26 -19.27
N LEU A 146 -21.22 20.00 -20.38
CA LEU A 146 -22.45 20.60 -20.90
C LEU A 146 -22.78 19.99 -22.25
N LYS A 147 -24.07 19.84 -22.57
CA LYS A 147 -24.52 19.32 -23.85
C LYS A 147 -25.24 20.39 -24.67
N ILE A 148 -24.94 20.46 -25.96
CA ILE A 148 -25.58 21.36 -26.92
C ILE A 148 -26.17 20.52 -28.06
N ARG A 149 -27.43 20.79 -28.38
CA ARG A 149 -28.15 20.17 -29.49
C ARG A 149 -27.87 20.92 -30.80
N ASN A 150 -27.65 20.17 -31.88
CA ASN A 150 -27.35 20.69 -33.22
C ASN A 150 -26.21 21.73 -33.20
N PRO A 151 -25.01 21.34 -32.74
CA PRO A 151 -23.87 22.25 -32.68
C PRO A 151 -23.45 22.69 -34.10
N PRO A 152 -22.82 23.86 -34.25
CA PRO A 152 -22.30 24.32 -35.53
C PRO A 152 -21.11 23.46 -35.99
N GLU A 153 -20.81 23.47 -37.30
CA GLU A 153 -19.72 22.65 -37.89
C GLU A 153 -18.33 22.96 -37.31
N TYR A 154 -18.10 24.18 -36.80
CA TYR A 154 -16.84 24.63 -36.21
C TYR A 154 -16.78 24.47 -34.68
N VAL A 155 -17.72 23.76 -34.05
CA VAL A 155 -17.73 23.54 -32.59
C VAL A 155 -16.42 22.95 -32.07
N MET A 156 -15.73 22.13 -32.87
CA MET A 156 -14.43 21.56 -32.51
C MET A 156 -13.31 22.61 -32.38
N GLU A 157 -13.47 23.80 -32.96
CA GLU A 157 -12.50 24.89 -32.83
C GLU A 157 -12.58 25.61 -31.47
N TRP A 158 -13.59 25.30 -30.65
CA TRP A 158 -13.76 25.87 -29.31
C TRP A 158 -12.95 25.19 -28.22
N GLU A 159 -12.22 24.12 -28.55
CA GLU A 159 -11.31 23.47 -27.61
C GLU A 159 -10.32 24.50 -27.04
N SER A 160 -10.09 24.44 -25.73
CA SER A 160 -9.31 25.42 -24.96
C SER A 160 -9.89 26.84 -24.93
N GLY A 161 -11.12 27.07 -25.40
CA GLY A 161 -11.83 28.34 -25.28
C GLY A 161 -12.43 28.58 -23.89
N GLU A 162 -12.64 29.84 -23.54
CA GLU A 162 -13.38 30.27 -22.35
C GLU A 162 -14.88 30.31 -22.67
N LEU A 163 -15.66 29.53 -21.94
CA LEU A 163 -17.12 29.49 -21.98
C LEU A 163 -17.69 30.35 -20.86
N ARG A 164 -18.58 31.28 -21.21
CA ARG A 164 -19.23 32.19 -20.27
C ARG A 164 -20.74 32.17 -20.40
N GLY A 165 -21.44 32.13 -19.26
CA GLY A 165 -22.89 32.27 -19.18
C GLY A 165 -23.30 33.72 -18.94
N ASP A 166 -24.20 34.25 -19.75
CA ASP A 166 -24.60 35.66 -19.68
C ASP A 166 -25.49 35.97 -18.47
N LEU A 167 -26.34 35.02 -18.07
CA LEU A 167 -27.28 35.22 -16.96
C LEU A 167 -26.67 34.78 -15.63
N SER A 168 -25.95 33.66 -15.63
CA SER A 168 -25.30 33.08 -14.44
C SER A 168 -23.99 33.78 -14.08
N GLY A 169 -23.32 34.39 -15.05
CA GLY A 169 -21.95 34.86 -14.92
C GLY A 169 -20.94 33.74 -14.68
N ALA A 170 -21.32 32.47 -14.92
CA ALA A 170 -20.42 31.32 -14.79
C ALA A 170 -19.34 31.36 -15.87
N ILE A 171 -18.13 30.94 -15.53
CA ILE A 171 -16.99 30.89 -16.46
C ILE A 171 -16.32 29.53 -16.33
N ALA A 172 -16.06 28.88 -17.46
CA ALA A 172 -15.37 27.60 -17.53
C ALA A 172 -14.45 27.53 -18.75
N VAL A 173 -13.42 26.70 -18.71
CA VAL A 173 -12.59 26.42 -19.89
C VAL A 173 -13.01 25.10 -20.50
N ILE A 174 -13.12 25.05 -21.82
CA ILE A 174 -13.44 23.82 -22.56
C ILE A 174 -12.17 22.99 -22.69
N ASP A 175 -12.15 21.79 -22.11
CA ASP A 175 -11.03 20.85 -22.13
C ASP A 175 -11.10 19.90 -23.33
N GLU A 176 -12.27 19.29 -23.53
CA GLU A 176 -12.51 18.30 -24.57
C GLU A 176 -13.93 18.46 -25.14
N ILE A 177 -14.11 18.22 -26.43
CA ILE A 177 -15.43 18.22 -27.09
C ILE A 177 -15.69 16.85 -27.70
N LYS A 178 -16.83 16.23 -27.35
CA LYS A 178 -17.29 14.98 -27.96
C LYS A 178 -18.54 15.19 -28.80
N LEU A 179 -18.47 14.79 -30.06
CA LEU A 179 -19.61 14.79 -30.98
C LEU A 179 -20.17 13.38 -31.13
N TYR A 180 -21.48 13.24 -30.93
CA TYR A 180 -22.20 12.01 -31.18
C TYR A 180 -23.64 12.29 -31.63
N GLU A 181 -24.29 11.27 -32.18
CA GLU A 181 -25.71 11.34 -32.54
C GLU A 181 -26.54 10.53 -31.54
N THR A 182 -27.72 11.06 -31.18
CA THR A 182 -28.69 10.32 -30.36
C THR A 182 -29.34 9.19 -31.17
N SER A 183 -30.08 8.30 -30.49
CA SER A 183 -30.84 7.22 -31.13
C SER A 183 -31.83 7.70 -32.20
N SER A 184 -32.26 8.97 -32.15
CA SER A 184 -33.15 9.61 -33.14
C SER A 184 -32.40 10.31 -34.29
N GLY A 185 -31.07 10.36 -34.25
CA GLY A 185 -30.21 11.00 -35.25
C GLY A 185 -29.94 12.49 -35.02
N ILE A 186 -30.15 13.00 -33.80
CA ILE A 186 -29.85 14.40 -33.45
C ILE A 186 -28.36 14.51 -33.08
N SER A 187 -27.64 15.44 -33.70
CA SER A 187 -26.23 15.70 -33.39
C SER A 187 -26.10 16.46 -32.07
N ILE A 188 -25.28 15.94 -31.16
CA ILE A 188 -24.98 16.52 -29.85
C ILE A 188 -23.49 16.83 -29.74
N ALA A 189 -23.15 18.01 -29.24
CA ALA A 189 -21.83 18.32 -28.71
C ALA A 189 -21.83 18.27 -27.18
N GLU A 190 -20.96 17.45 -26.62
CA GLU A 190 -20.69 17.36 -25.19
C GLU A 190 -19.35 18.04 -24.89
N LEU A 191 -19.41 19.20 -24.24
CA LEU A 191 -18.28 20.05 -23.88
C LEU A 191 -17.84 19.69 -22.46
N PHE A 192 -16.66 19.11 -22.30
CA PHE A 192 -16.05 18.85 -21.00
C PHE A 192 -15.40 20.12 -20.46
N LEU A 193 -15.70 20.46 -19.22
CA LEU A 193 -15.37 21.73 -18.61
C LEU A 193 -14.33 21.57 -17.50
N LEU A 194 -13.34 22.46 -17.52
CA LEU A 194 -12.43 22.71 -16.42
C LEU A 194 -12.85 23.96 -15.65
N GLU A 195 -12.66 23.89 -14.33
CA GLU A 195 -12.93 25.01 -13.44
C GLU A 195 -11.87 26.10 -13.65
N PHE A 196 -12.32 27.30 -14.02
CA PHE A 196 -11.44 28.44 -14.28
C PHE A 196 -11.16 29.26 -13.02
N ASP A 197 -12.21 29.56 -12.24
CA ASP A 197 -12.15 30.37 -11.03
C ASP A 197 -13.12 29.84 -9.95
N VAL A 198 -12.64 29.82 -8.70
CA VAL A 198 -13.39 29.41 -7.51
C VAL A 198 -14.63 30.29 -7.26
N MET A 199 -14.63 31.54 -7.77
CA MET A 199 -15.77 32.45 -7.65
C MET A 199 -16.81 32.30 -8.77
N HIS A 200 -16.43 31.83 -9.95
CA HIS A 200 -17.28 31.72 -11.15
C HIS A 200 -17.41 30.28 -11.62
N THR A 201 -17.59 29.38 -10.66
CA THR A 201 -17.60 27.93 -10.87
C THR A 201 -18.60 27.50 -11.96
N PRO A 202 -18.28 26.45 -12.75
CA PRO A 202 -19.19 25.88 -13.74
C PRO A 202 -20.56 25.53 -13.15
N GLU A 203 -20.67 25.23 -11.85
CA GLU A 203 -21.92 24.86 -11.17
C GLU A 203 -23.03 25.93 -11.23
N LYS A 204 -22.70 27.15 -11.63
CA LYS A 204 -23.65 28.25 -11.73
C LYS A 204 -24.38 28.33 -13.08
N PHE A 205 -23.93 27.58 -14.10
CA PHE A 205 -24.61 27.61 -15.40
C PHE A 205 -26.11 27.28 -15.23
N MET A 206 -26.96 28.04 -15.92
CA MET A 206 -28.41 27.86 -15.93
C MET A 206 -28.85 27.26 -17.26
N CYS A 207 -29.75 26.29 -17.21
CA CYS A 207 -30.30 25.68 -18.42
C CYS A 207 -30.99 26.74 -19.29
N GLY A 208 -30.79 26.68 -20.61
CA GLY A 208 -31.40 27.63 -21.54
C GLY A 208 -30.90 29.07 -21.40
N GLU A 209 -29.80 29.33 -20.70
CA GLU A 209 -29.11 30.62 -20.79
C GLU A 209 -28.28 30.72 -22.07
N PRO A 210 -28.11 31.92 -22.65
CA PRO A 210 -27.16 32.10 -23.74
C PRO A 210 -25.72 31.96 -23.20
N LEU A 211 -24.95 31.14 -23.89
CA LEU A 211 -23.53 30.91 -23.66
C LEU A 211 -22.71 31.61 -24.74
N THR A 212 -21.63 32.26 -24.33
CA THR A 212 -20.62 32.86 -25.21
C THR A 212 -19.30 32.13 -25.08
N VAL A 213 -18.60 31.90 -26.19
CA VAL A 213 -17.28 31.26 -26.22
C VAL A 213 -16.24 32.25 -26.75
N GLU A 214 -15.17 32.47 -25.98
CA GLU A 214 -14.00 33.24 -26.39
C GLU A 214 -12.84 32.27 -26.63
N THR A 215 -12.40 32.12 -27.89
CA THR A 215 -11.28 31.22 -28.22
C THR A 215 -9.94 31.95 -28.09
N ILE A 216 -8.94 31.29 -27.53
CA ILE A 216 -7.64 31.89 -27.16
C ILE A 216 -6.74 32.20 -28.39
N ASN A 217 -7.20 31.95 -29.63
CA ASN A 217 -6.35 32.17 -30.81
C ASN A 217 -6.30 33.63 -31.27
N GLU A 218 -5.41 34.38 -30.64
CA GLU A 218 -4.58 35.35 -31.34
C GLU A 218 -3.77 34.66 -32.47
N GLN A 219 -4.03 35.09 -33.71
CA GLN A 219 -3.22 34.91 -34.93
C GLN A 219 -3.26 33.54 -35.66
N VAL A 220 -4.10 33.49 -36.70
CA VAL A 220 -3.79 32.74 -37.93
C VAL A 220 -3.58 33.74 -39.07
N TYR A 221 -2.31 34.02 -39.39
CA TYR A 221 -1.96 34.63 -40.67
C TYR A 221 -2.27 33.64 -41.80
N THR A 222 -3.36 33.87 -42.53
CA THR A 222 -3.41 33.48 -43.93
C THR A 222 -3.72 34.71 -44.78
N SER A 223 -3.00 34.78 -45.89
CA SER A 223 -2.98 35.89 -46.84
C SER A 223 -4.38 36.38 -47.23
N SER A 224 -4.52 37.71 -47.24
CA SER A 224 -5.58 38.49 -47.91
C SER A 224 -7.00 38.28 -47.42
N THR A 225 -7.29 38.70 -46.20
CA THR A 225 -8.41 39.58 -45.84
C THR A 225 -8.25 39.94 -44.37
N ARG A 226 -8.11 41.24 -44.05
CA ARG A 226 -8.23 41.70 -42.66
C ARG A 226 -9.65 41.39 -42.20
N ARG A 227 -9.83 40.32 -41.44
CA ARG A 227 -10.91 40.21 -40.48
C ARG A 227 -10.31 40.58 -39.14
N GLU A 228 -10.83 41.61 -38.50
CA GLU A 228 -10.54 41.88 -37.08
C GLU A 228 -10.90 40.60 -36.28
N PRO A 229 -10.30 40.34 -35.10
CA PRO A 229 -10.79 39.29 -34.21
C PRO A 229 -12.21 39.70 -33.79
N GLU A 230 -13.20 39.27 -34.57
CA GLU A 230 -14.59 39.28 -34.16
C GLU A 230 -14.67 38.21 -33.08
N ASP A 231 -14.69 38.62 -31.81
CA ASP A 231 -15.21 37.80 -30.72
C ASP A 231 -16.47 37.10 -31.27
N ILE A 232 -16.42 35.78 -31.38
CA ILE A 232 -17.51 35.03 -31.97
C ILE A 232 -18.61 34.91 -30.88
N TYR A 233 -19.41 35.97 -30.74
CA TYR A 233 -20.64 35.95 -29.95
C TYR A 233 -21.67 35.12 -30.70
N ILE A 234 -21.64 33.80 -30.52
CA ILE A 234 -22.75 32.96 -30.96
C ILE A 234 -23.46 32.48 -29.71
N GLU A 235 -24.73 32.85 -29.60
CA GLU A 235 -25.59 32.44 -28.51
C GLU A 235 -25.94 30.95 -28.67
N PHE A 236 -25.47 30.12 -27.74
CA PHE A 236 -25.88 28.73 -27.61
C PHE A 236 -26.64 28.51 -26.32
N PHE A 237 -27.51 27.52 -26.32
CA PHE A 237 -28.33 27.18 -25.16
C PHE A 237 -27.94 25.77 -24.69
N PRO A 238 -27.50 25.61 -23.43
CA PRO A 238 -27.23 24.29 -22.90
C PRO A 238 -28.56 23.54 -22.74
N GLU A 239 -28.57 22.29 -23.18
CA GLU A 239 -29.71 21.40 -23.05
C GLU A 239 -29.94 20.98 -21.59
N ASN A 240 -31.19 20.70 -21.27
CA ASN A 240 -31.49 20.01 -20.02
C ASN A 240 -31.03 18.55 -20.13
N VAL A 241 -30.36 18.08 -19.10
CA VAL A 241 -29.93 16.69 -18.95
C VAL A 241 -30.60 16.11 -17.72
N PHE A 242 -30.73 14.79 -17.72
CA PHE A 242 -31.10 14.09 -16.50
C PHE A 242 -29.90 14.22 -15.55
N TYR A 243 -30.03 15.03 -14.51
CA TYR A 243 -28.92 15.40 -13.62
C TYR A 243 -28.77 14.45 -12.43
N GLY A 244 -29.88 13.95 -11.89
CA GLY A 244 -29.86 13.06 -10.74
C GLY A 244 -31.23 12.52 -10.36
N ILE A 245 -31.27 11.70 -9.31
CA ILE A 245 -32.51 11.15 -8.75
C ILE A 245 -32.56 11.46 -7.25
N GLU A 246 -33.67 12.03 -6.81
CA GLU A 246 -34.02 12.06 -5.39
C GLU A 246 -34.86 10.84 -5.05
N ILE A 247 -34.32 9.95 -4.22
CA ILE A 247 -35.02 8.76 -3.75
C ILE A 247 -36.03 9.19 -2.67
N THR A 248 -37.32 9.16 -2.99
CA THR A 248 -38.42 9.50 -2.09
C THR A 248 -38.77 8.34 -1.16
N LYS A 249 -38.58 7.10 -1.63
CA LYS A 249 -38.79 5.88 -0.86
C LYS A 249 -37.73 4.85 -1.19
N ARG A 250 -37.01 4.40 -0.17
CA ARG A 250 -36.04 3.31 -0.30
C ARG A 250 -36.77 1.98 -0.36
N SER A 251 -36.33 1.07 -1.24
CA SER A 251 -36.68 -0.35 -1.19
C SER A 251 -35.56 -1.15 -0.55
N LYS A 252 -35.87 -2.37 -0.11
CA LYS A 252 -34.95 -3.44 0.28
C LYS A 252 -34.75 -4.44 -0.87
N TYR A 253 -33.77 -5.33 -0.73
CA TYR A 253 -33.44 -6.39 -1.70
C TYR A 253 -33.06 -5.91 -3.10
N ASN A 254 -32.53 -4.69 -3.23
CA ASN A 254 -32.00 -4.23 -4.51
C ASN A 254 -30.74 -5.00 -4.85
N ILE A 255 -30.45 -5.07 -6.15
CA ILE A 255 -29.24 -5.68 -6.68
C ILE A 255 -28.54 -4.59 -7.51
N PRO A 256 -27.21 -4.43 -7.41
CA PRO A 256 -26.46 -3.56 -8.32
C PRO A 256 -26.73 -3.91 -9.79
N ASP A 257 -26.62 -2.90 -10.66
CA ASP A 257 -26.90 -2.98 -12.11
C ASP A 257 -28.37 -3.21 -12.51
N GLN A 258 -29.29 -3.27 -11.54
CA GLN A 258 -30.73 -3.25 -11.80
C GLN A 258 -31.11 -1.97 -12.55
N ARG A 259 -31.80 -2.11 -13.69
CA ARG A 259 -32.22 -0.98 -14.51
C ARG A 259 -33.34 -0.21 -13.84
N VAL A 260 -33.33 1.11 -14.03
CA VAL A 260 -34.44 1.99 -13.70
C VAL A 260 -35.02 2.49 -15.02
N LYS A 261 -36.30 2.22 -15.25
CA LYS A 261 -36.98 2.70 -16.46
C LYS A 261 -37.30 4.17 -16.35
N LEU A 262 -37.18 4.81 -17.50
CA LEU A 262 -37.44 6.23 -17.71
C LEU A 262 -38.66 6.32 -18.62
N LEU A 263 -39.78 6.78 -18.06
CA LEU A 263 -40.98 7.05 -18.83
C LEU A 263 -41.06 8.56 -19.03
N ASN A 264 -40.62 9.00 -20.20
CA ASN A 264 -40.63 10.41 -20.58
C ASN A 264 -41.74 10.68 -21.60
N THR A 265 -42.45 11.79 -21.40
CA THR A 265 -43.49 12.29 -22.32
C THR A 265 -43.06 13.52 -23.11
N GLY A 266 -41.92 14.13 -22.76
CA GLY A 266 -41.30 15.27 -23.44
C GLY A 266 -40.22 14.87 -24.45
N GLU A 267 -39.29 15.78 -24.76
CA GLU A 267 -38.25 15.60 -25.79
C GLU A 267 -36.97 14.88 -25.33
N GLY A 268 -36.96 14.35 -24.10
CA GLY A 268 -35.82 13.65 -23.52
C GLY A 268 -35.45 12.32 -24.19
N GLU A 269 -34.15 12.15 -24.53
CA GLU A 269 -33.62 10.97 -25.23
C GLU A 269 -32.32 10.40 -24.62
N ASP A 270 -32.15 9.08 -24.71
CA ASP A 270 -30.91 8.33 -24.40
C ASP A 270 -30.39 8.35 -22.95
N ALA A 271 -31.14 8.87 -21.98
CA ALA A 271 -30.77 8.70 -20.58
C ALA A 271 -30.86 7.22 -20.16
N SER A 272 -29.93 6.79 -19.31
CA SER A 272 -29.95 5.45 -18.73
C SER A 272 -29.43 5.48 -17.30
N VAL A 273 -30.21 4.85 -16.41
CA VAL A 273 -29.93 4.82 -14.98
C VAL A 273 -30.00 3.38 -14.46
N VAL A 274 -29.06 3.04 -13.59
CA VAL A 274 -29.00 1.76 -12.91
C VAL A 274 -28.82 1.94 -11.41
N VAL A 275 -29.17 0.91 -10.64
CA VAL A 275 -28.79 0.83 -9.22
C VAL A 275 -27.28 0.67 -9.13
N ASP A 276 -26.63 1.54 -8.36
CA ASP A 276 -25.18 1.55 -8.20
C ASP A 276 -24.77 0.77 -6.95
N GLN A 277 -25.11 1.31 -5.79
CA GLN A 277 -24.79 0.70 -4.51
C GLN A 277 -26.05 0.36 -3.73
N THR A 278 -25.98 -0.79 -3.08
CA THR A 278 -26.95 -1.22 -2.10
C THR A 278 -26.35 -1.06 -0.70
N GLY A 279 -27.22 -0.70 0.23
CA GLY A 279 -26.90 -0.57 1.63
C GLY A 279 -26.70 -1.92 2.30
N LYS A 280 -25.97 -1.88 3.42
CA LYS A 280 -25.82 -3.02 4.30
C LYS A 280 -26.82 -2.91 5.45
N GLY A 281 -27.42 -4.02 5.82
CA GLY A 281 -28.44 -4.09 6.87
C GLY A 281 -28.21 -5.20 7.88
N VAL A 282 -29.20 -5.41 8.74
CA VAL A 282 -29.21 -6.41 9.82
C VAL A 282 -30.46 -7.29 9.78
N VAL A 283 -30.40 -8.43 10.46
CA VAL A 283 -31.54 -9.35 10.62
C VAL A 283 -32.41 -8.87 11.78
N THR A 284 -33.69 -8.60 11.54
CA THR A 284 -34.63 -8.16 12.60
C THR A 284 -35.30 -9.34 13.30
N SER A 285 -35.65 -10.39 12.57
CA SER A 285 -36.18 -11.64 13.15
C SER A 285 -36.09 -12.83 12.18
N PHE A 286 -36.40 -14.04 12.67
CA PHE A 286 -36.56 -15.23 11.83
C PHE A 286 -38.04 -15.61 11.72
N THR A 287 -38.55 -15.63 10.50
CA THR A 287 -39.93 -16.03 10.19
C THR A 287 -40.00 -17.51 9.84
N ILE A 288 -41.00 -18.20 10.40
CA ILE A 288 -41.24 -19.62 10.18
C ILE A 288 -42.30 -19.79 9.10
N ILE A 289 -41.91 -20.28 7.93
CA ILE A 289 -42.86 -20.65 6.86
C ILE A 289 -43.38 -22.07 7.09
N HIS A 290 -42.45 -22.99 7.36
CA HIS A 290 -42.77 -24.36 7.72
C HIS A 290 -41.89 -24.78 8.90
N GLY A 291 -42.52 -25.13 10.03
CA GLY A 291 -41.81 -25.47 11.27
C GLY A 291 -41.04 -26.79 11.23
N GLY A 292 -41.25 -27.60 10.18
CA GLY A 292 -40.61 -28.92 10.04
C GLY A 292 -40.97 -29.87 11.17
N GLU A 293 -40.17 -30.91 11.39
CA GLU A 293 -40.43 -31.96 12.39
C GLU A 293 -39.13 -32.31 13.14
N ASP A 294 -39.27 -32.82 14.36
CA ASP A 294 -38.17 -33.37 15.19
C ASP A 294 -37.11 -32.35 15.67
N TYR A 295 -37.45 -31.07 15.78
CA TYR A 295 -36.57 -30.03 16.33
C TYR A 295 -36.62 -29.95 17.86
N GLN A 296 -35.55 -29.46 18.48
CA GLN A 296 -35.46 -29.34 19.94
C GLN A 296 -35.27 -27.89 20.38
N VAL A 297 -35.85 -27.54 21.53
CA VAL A 297 -35.65 -26.23 22.15
C VAL A 297 -34.17 -26.06 22.50
N GLY A 298 -33.59 -24.90 22.13
CA GLY A 298 -32.18 -24.58 22.31
C GLY A 298 -31.29 -24.91 21.10
N GLU A 299 -31.82 -25.55 20.06
CA GLU A 299 -31.07 -25.72 18.80
C GLU A 299 -30.83 -24.37 18.11
N LYS A 300 -29.65 -24.23 17.51
CA LYS A 300 -29.17 -22.97 16.95
C LYS A 300 -29.72 -22.77 15.54
N VAL A 301 -30.27 -21.58 15.30
CA VAL A 301 -30.67 -21.08 13.98
C VAL A 301 -29.61 -20.06 13.56
N TYR A 302 -29.09 -20.17 12.35
CA TYR A 302 -28.05 -19.27 11.85
C TYR A 302 -28.22 -19.02 10.36
N THR A 303 -27.60 -17.95 9.87
CA THR A 303 -27.59 -17.63 8.45
C THR A 303 -26.38 -18.27 7.77
N GLU A 304 -26.58 -18.80 6.57
CA GLU A 304 -25.54 -19.41 5.75
C GLU A 304 -25.61 -18.85 4.33
N GLY A 305 -24.45 -18.48 3.77
CA GLY A 305 -24.31 -18.05 2.39
C GLY A 305 -23.13 -17.11 2.17
N ASP A 306 -22.68 -17.01 0.92
CA ASP A 306 -21.52 -16.21 0.51
C ASP A 306 -21.88 -14.74 0.24
N THR A 307 -22.87 -14.21 0.96
CA THR A 307 -23.23 -12.80 0.87
C THR A 307 -22.51 -12.05 1.97
N PHE A 308 -21.78 -10.98 1.63
CA PHE A 308 -21.11 -10.12 2.61
C PHE A 308 -22.07 -9.77 3.75
N GLY A 309 -21.65 -10.08 4.98
CA GLY A 309 -22.40 -9.98 6.23
C GLY A 309 -22.28 -11.25 7.09
N SER A 310 -22.14 -11.13 8.41
CA SER A 310 -21.97 -12.29 9.29
C SER A 310 -22.51 -12.09 10.71
N GLY A 311 -22.73 -13.21 11.39
CA GLY A 311 -22.96 -13.24 12.83
C GLY A 311 -24.41 -13.42 13.26
N ALA A 312 -25.41 -13.29 12.39
CA ALA A 312 -26.80 -13.45 12.80
C ALA A 312 -27.08 -14.88 13.30
N TYR A 313 -27.55 -14.99 14.54
CA TYR A 313 -27.95 -16.26 15.11
C TYR A 313 -29.12 -16.12 16.10
N GLY A 314 -29.94 -17.15 16.12
CA GLY A 314 -31.08 -17.30 17.02
C GLY A 314 -31.11 -18.70 17.63
N VAL A 315 -32.07 -18.91 18.51
CA VAL A 315 -32.31 -20.20 19.15
C VAL A 315 -33.79 -20.54 19.07
N ILE A 316 -34.10 -21.83 18.89
CA ILE A 316 -35.48 -22.31 18.97
C ILE A 316 -35.95 -22.20 20.42
N SER A 317 -36.95 -21.35 20.65
CA SER A 317 -37.47 -21.06 21.99
C SER A 317 -38.75 -21.83 22.32
N ALA A 318 -39.48 -22.32 21.30
CA ALA A 318 -40.62 -23.20 21.49
C ALA A 318 -40.82 -24.17 20.30
N VAL A 319 -41.30 -25.38 20.63
CA VAL A 319 -41.73 -26.40 19.66
C VAL A 319 -43.16 -26.88 19.97
N GLY A 320 -43.89 -27.26 18.93
CA GLY A 320 -45.27 -27.75 18.97
C GLY A 320 -45.37 -29.27 18.86
N VAL A 321 -46.52 -29.75 18.36
CA VAL A 321 -46.76 -31.18 18.12
C VAL A 321 -45.74 -31.71 17.10
N ASN A 322 -45.26 -32.95 17.30
CA ASN A 322 -44.18 -33.57 16.52
C ASN A 322 -42.89 -32.73 16.48
N ASN A 323 -42.63 -31.92 17.52
CA ASN A 323 -41.42 -31.11 17.61
C ASN A 323 -41.27 -30.11 16.44
N THR A 324 -42.41 -29.59 15.96
CA THR A 324 -42.49 -28.53 14.94
C THR A 324 -42.02 -27.20 15.53
N ILE A 325 -41.17 -26.44 14.84
CA ILE A 325 -40.72 -25.12 15.35
C ILE A 325 -41.93 -24.16 15.39
N THR A 326 -42.19 -23.57 16.55
CA THR A 326 -43.29 -22.59 16.72
C THR A 326 -42.78 -21.20 17.11
N LYS A 327 -41.58 -21.10 17.69
CA LYS A 327 -40.96 -19.82 18.04
C LYS A 327 -39.44 -19.89 17.96
N ILE A 328 -38.84 -18.83 17.41
CA ILE A 328 -37.39 -18.60 17.37
C ILE A 328 -37.13 -17.25 18.01
N ASP A 329 -36.20 -17.21 18.96
CA ASP A 329 -35.73 -15.96 19.55
C ASP A 329 -34.40 -15.58 18.88
N LEU A 330 -34.36 -14.39 18.28
CA LEU A 330 -33.13 -13.81 17.74
C LEU A 330 -32.22 -13.40 18.91
N ILE A 331 -30.96 -13.83 18.89
CA ILE A 331 -29.98 -13.48 19.92
C ILE A 331 -28.99 -12.43 19.41
N PHE A 332 -28.58 -12.54 18.16
CA PHE A 332 -27.72 -11.58 17.50
C PHE A 332 -28.23 -11.32 16.09
N GLU A 333 -28.40 -10.05 15.75
CA GLU A 333 -28.89 -9.56 14.45
C GLU A 333 -27.85 -9.67 13.33
N GLY A 334 -26.59 -9.91 13.69
CA GLY A 334 -25.46 -9.89 12.76
C GLY A 334 -25.14 -8.49 12.26
N HIS A 335 -24.25 -8.38 11.29
CA HIS A 335 -23.88 -7.09 10.71
C HIS A 335 -23.54 -7.22 9.23
N ASP A 336 -23.60 -6.09 8.54
CA ASP A 336 -23.07 -5.89 7.19
C ASP A 336 -23.74 -6.70 6.06
N TYR A 337 -24.98 -7.16 6.24
CA TYR A 337 -25.68 -7.95 5.22
C TYR A 337 -26.05 -7.11 3.99
N THR A 338 -25.42 -7.42 2.87
CA THR A 338 -25.69 -6.81 1.55
C THR A 338 -26.87 -7.44 0.82
N CYS A 339 -27.16 -8.70 1.13
CA CYS A 339 -28.24 -9.47 0.55
C CYS A 339 -28.72 -10.51 1.57
N CYS A 340 -29.95 -11.00 1.42
CA CYS A 340 -30.49 -11.98 2.34
C CYS A 340 -29.78 -13.33 2.23
N GLN A 341 -29.51 -13.98 3.35
CA GLN A 341 -28.92 -15.33 3.37
C GLN A 341 -29.99 -16.40 3.55
N ALA A 342 -29.62 -17.64 3.22
CA ALA A 342 -30.41 -18.81 3.58
C ALA A 342 -30.33 -19.01 5.10
N VAL A 343 -31.43 -19.49 5.71
CA VAL A 343 -31.48 -19.80 7.13
C VAL A 343 -31.34 -21.31 7.32
N LYS A 344 -30.44 -21.70 8.22
CA LYS A 344 -30.20 -23.08 8.61
C LYS A 344 -30.43 -23.28 10.09
N VAL A 345 -30.81 -24.50 10.43
CA VAL A 345 -30.93 -24.95 11.81
C VAL A 345 -29.90 -26.04 12.04
N ASN A 346 -29.04 -25.87 13.02
CA ASN A 346 -28.12 -26.92 13.46
C ASN A 346 -28.89 -27.91 14.34
N SER A 347 -29.44 -28.94 13.70
CA SER A 347 -30.17 -30.02 14.36
C SER A 347 -29.63 -31.37 13.94
N LEU A 348 -29.60 -32.31 14.90
CA LEU A 348 -29.23 -33.71 14.64
C LEU A 348 -30.37 -34.52 14.03
N TYR A 349 -31.62 -34.16 14.34
CA TYR A 349 -32.82 -34.93 13.99
C TYR A 349 -33.82 -34.14 13.14
N GLY A 350 -33.83 -32.82 13.30
CA GLY A 350 -34.80 -31.92 12.70
C GLY A 350 -34.74 -31.92 11.18
N LYS A 351 -35.90 -31.97 10.54
CA LYS A 351 -36.03 -32.02 9.08
C LYS A 351 -37.08 -31.05 8.56
N ARG A 352 -36.85 -30.56 7.34
CA ARG A 352 -37.84 -29.85 6.51
C ARG A 352 -38.40 -28.56 7.14
N ALA A 353 -37.64 -27.88 8.00
CA ALA A 353 -37.95 -26.50 8.33
C ALA A 353 -37.65 -25.57 7.15
N VAL A 354 -38.55 -24.64 6.87
CA VAL A 354 -38.35 -23.55 5.91
C VAL A 354 -38.48 -22.25 6.69
N LEU A 355 -37.35 -21.56 6.83
CA LEU A 355 -37.20 -20.35 7.63
C LEU A 355 -36.70 -19.21 6.74
N MET A 356 -37.16 -18.00 7.03
CA MET A 356 -36.76 -16.78 6.33
C MET A 356 -36.25 -15.73 7.32
N ILE A 357 -35.37 -14.86 6.82
CA ILE A 357 -34.90 -13.68 7.55
C ILE A 357 -35.91 -12.57 7.33
N GLU A 358 -36.33 -11.90 8.39
CA GLU A 358 -37.00 -10.60 8.31
C GLU A 358 -35.98 -9.48 8.42
N THR A 359 -36.19 -8.40 7.66
CA THR A 359 -35.28 -7.26 7.61
C THR A 359 -35.97 -6.04 6.99
N ASP A 360 -35.54 -4.86 7.46
CA ASP A 360 -36.00 -3.56 6.97
C ASP A 360 -34.97 -2.89 6.04
N ASP A 361 -33.70 -3.28 6.12
CA ASP A 361 -32.56 -2.53 5.56
C ASP A 361 -31.58 -3.39 4.74
N ILE A 362 -31.67 -4.72 4.73
CA ILE A 362 -30.77 -5.53 3.90
C ILE A 362 -30.97 -5.23 2.41
N GLY A 363 -29.89 -4.78 1.76
CA GLY A 363 -29.89 -4.44 0.35
C GLY A 363 -30.74 -3.20 0.03
N TYR A 364 -30.84 -2.23 0.96
CA TYR A 364 -31.60 -1.02 0.69
C TYR A 364 -31.00 -0.20 -0.47
N LEU A 365 -31.81 0.49 -1.26
CA LEU A 365 -31.28 1.33 -2.34
C LEU A 365 -30.49 2.51 -1.74
N LYS A 366 -29.17 2.53 -1.94
CA LYS A 366 -28.30 3.57 -1.38
C LYS A 366 -28.02 4.66 -2.40
N THR A 367 -27.54 4.27 -3.58
CA THR A 367 -27.26 5.20 -4.69
C THR A 367 -27.69 4.59 -6.01
N VAL A 368 -27.96 5.46 -6.97
CA VAL A 368 -28.16 5.13 -8.38
C VAL A 368 -27.03 5.76 -9.18
N GLU A 369 -26.66 5.12 -10.28
CA GLU A 369 -25.66 5.61 -11.21
C GLU A 369 -26.29 5.91 -12.55
N MET A 370 -25.92 7.07 -13.07
CA MET A 370 -26.27 7.51 -14.40
C MET A 370 -25.21 7.00 -15.36
N ARG A 371 -25.57 6.02 -16.19
CA ARG A 371 -24.67 5.55 -17.26
C ARG A 371 -24.70 6.50 -18.45
N ASN A 372 -25.85 7.13 -18.70
CA ASN A 372 -26.00 8.22 -19.65
C ASN A 372 -26.98 9.26 -19.08
N PHE A 373 -26.57 10.52 -19.08
CA PHE A 373 -27.40 11.65 -18.64
C PHE A 373 -28.50 12.02 -19.68
N GLY A 374 -28.40 11.52 -20.91
CA GLY A 374 -29.31 11.87 -22.00
C GLY A 374 -29.29 13.36 -22.35
N VAL A 375 -30.28 13.82 -23.11
CA VAL A 375 -30.50 15.24 -23.50
C VAL A 375 -32.00 15.52 -23.58
N GLY A 376 -32.42 16.77 -23.35
CA GLY A 376 -33.81 17.23 -23.47
C GLY A 376 -34.75 16.78 -22.34
N TYR A 377 -34.22 16.32 -21.20
CA TYR A 377 -35.05 15.82 -20.10
C TYR A 377 -35.54 16.94 -19.19
N LEU A 378 -36.84 16.95 -18.91
CA LEU A 378 -37.46 17.82 -17.90
C LEU A 378 -38.02 16.96 -16.77
N ALA A 379 -37.88 17.44 -15.54
CA ALA A 379 -38.34 16.71 -14.36
C ALA A 379 -39.88 16.55 -14.34
N GLU A 380 -40.63 17.50 -14.90
CA GLU A 380 -42.09 17.45 -14.96
C GLU A 380 -42.65 16.43 -15.97
N ASP A 381 -41.89 16.14 -17.03
CA ASP A 381 -42.30 15.26 -18.12
C ASP A 381 -41.86 13.80 -17.94
N THR A 382 -41.03 13.53 -16.92
CA THR A 382 -40.37 12.24 -16.74
C THR A 382 -40.71 11.58 -15.42
N THR A 383 -41.15 10.32 -15.52
CA THR A 383 -41.42 9.46 -14.37
C THR A 383 -40.43 8.30 -14.31
N LEU A 384 -40.03 7.94 -13.09
CA LEU A 384 -39.08 6.88 -12.81
C LEU A 384 -39.79 5.62 -12.36
N GLU A 385 -39.51 4.52 -13.05
CA GLU A 385 -40.02 3.20 -12.67
C GLU A 385 -38.88 2.27 -12.30
N PHE A 386 -38.71 2.05 -11.00
CA PHE A 386 -37.82 1.04 -10.47
C PHE A 386 -38.44 -0.36 -10.63
N ASN A 387 -37.61 -1.35 -10.96
CA ASN A 387 -38.05 -2.75 -10.89
C ASN A 387 -38.42 -3.12 -9.45
N THR A 388 -39.34 -4.06 -9.31
CA THR A 388 -39.80 -4.56 -8.02
C THR A 388 -38.90 -5.70 -7.59
N SER A 389 -38.22 -5.53 -6.45
CA SER A 389 -37.43 -6.60 -5.85
C SER A 389 -38.34 -7.50 -5.04
N MET A 390 -38.29 -8.80 -5.31
CA MET A 390 -39.11 -9.80 -4.62
C MET A 390 -38.21 -10.87 -4.00
N ARG A 391 -38.58 -11.32 -2.81
CA ARG A 391 -37.96 -12.48 -2.17
C ARG A 391 -38.88 -13.68 -2.36
N ILE A 392 -38.32 -14.79 -2.85
CA ILE A 392 -39.06 -15.98 -3.24
C ILE A 392 -38.61 -17.21 -2.45
N TYR A 393 -39.49 -18.20 -2.34
CA TYR A 393 -39.23 -19.48 -1.69
C TYR A 393 -39.95 -20.63 -2.40
N ASP A 394 -39.58 -21.86 -2.02
CA ASP A 394 -40.15 -23.10 -2.57
C ASP A 394 -40.08 -23.13 -4.11
N ILE A 395 -38.85 -23.00 -4.62
CA ILE A 395 -38.56 -22.91 -6.04
C ILE A 395 -38.68 -24.30 -6.68
N TYR A 396 -39.58 -24.41 -7.65
CA TYR A 396 -39.70 -25.56 -8.52
C TYR A 396 -39.15 -25.21 -9.89
N ARG A 397 -38.09 -25.91 -10.31
CA ARG A 397 -37.36 -25.74 -11.58
C ARG A 397 -36.74 -24.34 -11.73
N ASP A 398 -35.43 -24.29 -11.58
CA ASP A 398 -34.60 -23.10 -11.69
C ASP A 398 -34.60 -22.49 -13.10
N GLY A 399 -34.25 -21.20 -13.20
CA GLY A 399 -33.98 -20.52 -14.48
C GLY A 399 -34.88 -19.33 -14.79
N PHE A 400 -35.15 -18.47 -13.80
CA PHE A 400 -36.08 -17.35 -13.98
C PHE A 400 -35.52 -16.16 -14.79
N ILE A 401 -34.20 -16.03 -15.00
CA ILE A 401 -33.64 -14.84 -15.65
C ILE A 401 -34.15 -14.72 -17.10
N GLY A 402 -34.72 -13.56 -17.44
CA GLY A 402 -35.34 -13.27 -18.73
C GLY A 402 -36.71 -13.92 -18.93
N GLU A 403 -37.25 -14.59 -17.92
CA GLU A 403 -38.50 -15.32 -18.01
C GLU A 403 -39.71 -14.41 -17.75
N HIS A 404 -40.79 -14.62 -18.52
CA HIS A 404 -42.08 -13.99 -18.24
C HIS A 404 -42.78 -14.76 -17.13
N ILE A 405 -43.15 -14.08 -16.06
CA ILE A 405 -43.84 -14.66 -14.90
C ILE A 405 -45.27 -14.15 -14.80
N VAL A 406 -46.17 -15.02 -14.33
CA VAL A 406 -47.59 -14.71 -14.09
C VAL A 406 -48.00 -15.10 -12.69
N GLY A 407 -48.49 -14.12 -11.92
CA GLY A 407 -49.07 -14.32 -10.59
C GLY A 407 -50.38 -15.08 -10.69
N GLN A 408 -50.52 -16.17 -9.94
CA GLN A 408 -51.70 -17.04 -10.03
C GLN A 408 -52.93 -16.46 -9.32
N THR A 409 -52.75 -15.53 -8.37
CA THR A 409 -53.87 -14.90 -7.65
C THR A 409 -54.17 -13.52 -8.22
N SER A 410 -53.14 -12.70 -8.43
CA SER A 410 -53.25 -11.33 -8.94
C SER A 410 -53.49 -11.26 -10.44
N GLY A 411 -53.05 -12.27 -11.20
CA GLY A 411 -52.96 -12.19 -12.66
C GLY A 411 -51.88 -11.21 -13.14
N ALA A 412 -51.03 -10.69 -12.24
CA ALA A 412 -49.96 -9.77 -12.58
C ALA A 412 -48.92 -10.46 -13.47
N THR A 413 -48.30 -9.68 -14.35
CA THR A 413 -47.31 -10.17 -15.31
C THR A 413 -46.05 -9.33 -15.21
N GLY A 414 -44.89 -9.99 -15.34
CA GLY A 414 -43.60 -9.32 -15.29
C GLY A 414 -42.51 -10.14 -15.98
N VAL A 415 -41.35 -9.52 -16.17
CA VAL A 415 -40.14 -10.19 -16.64
C VAL A 415 -39.09 -10.11 -15.54
N VAL A 416 -38.49 -11.24 -15.21
CA VAL A 416 -37.40 -11.29 -14.23
C VAL A 416 -36.11 -10.83 -14.92
N GLU A 417 -35.53 -9.71 -14.49
CA GLU A 417 -34.29 -9.18 -15.07
C GLU A 417 -33.05 -9.73 -14.35
N PHE A 418 -33.14 -9.93 -13.05
CA PHE A 418 -32.06 -10.49 -12.24
C PHE A 418 -32.59 -11.52 -11.26
N TRP A 419 -31.77 -12.53 -10.98
CA TRP A 419 -32.06 -13.53 -9.96
C TRP A 419 -30.77 -13.96 -9.28
N LYS A 420 -30.78 -13.92 -7.95
CA LYS A 420 -29.72 -14.47 -7.11
C LYS A 420 -30.21 -15.72 -6.38
N GLN A 421 -29.94 -16.87 -6.99
CA GLN A 421 -30.47 -18.18 -6.59
C GLN A 421 -30.25 -18.50 -5.10
N GLU A 422 -29.05 -18.27 -4.56
CA GLU A 422 -28.68 -18.57 -3.17
C GLU A 422 -29.57 -17.86 -2.14
N THR A 423 -30.06 -16.67 -2.51
CA THR A 423 -30.76 -15.75 -1.61
C THR A 423 -32.27 -15.72 -1.85
N GLY A 424 -32.70 -16.29 -2.98
CA GLY A 424 -34.08 -16.20 -3.45
C GLY A 424 -34.51 -14.77 -3.76
N VAL A 425 -33.60 -13.84 -4.06
CA VAL A 425 -33.95 -12.48 -4.46
C VAL A 425 -34.04 -12.38 -5.99
N ILE A 426 -35.17 -11.88 -6.50
CA ILE A 426 -35.40 -11.58 -7.90
C ILE A 426 -35.71 -10.09 -8.09
N SER A 427 -35.29 -9.53 -9.22
CA SER A 427 -35.69 -8.20 -9.68
C SER A 427 -36.64 -8.36 -10.85
N VAL A 428 -37.87 -7.88 -10.69
CA VAL A 428 -38.95 -8.05 -11.66
C VAL A 428 -39.35 -6.71 -12.24
N ASN A 429 -39.28 -6.64 -13.55
CA ASN A 429 -39.87 -5.59 -14.35
C ASN A 429 -41.36 -5.92 -14.57
N ILE A 430 -42.24 -5.21 -13.86
CA ILE A 430 -43.68 -5.43 -13.95
C ILE A 430 -44.20 -4.88 -15.28
N LEU A 431 -44.93 -5.71 -16.03
CA LEU A 431 -45.55 -5.35 -17.30
C LEU A 431 -47.03 -4.94 -17.13
N SER A 432 -47.75 -5.60 -16.22
CA SER A 432 -49.16 -5.31 -15.95
C SER A 432 -49.60 -5.92 -14.62
N GLY A 433 -50.51 -5.25 -13.91
CA GLY A 433 -51.02 -5.67 -12.60
C GLY A 433 -50.00 -5.48 -11.47
N GLU A 434 -50.39 -5.88 -10.25
CA GLU A 434 -49.51 -5.86 -9.07
C GLU A 434 -49.49 -7.25 -8.44
N PHE A 435 -48.29 -7.76 -8.18
CA PHE A 435 -48.12 -9.03 -7.46
C PHE A 435 -48.52 -8.87 -5.99
N VAL A 436 -48.88 -9.98 -5.35
CA VAL A 436 -49.30 -10.03 -3.94
C VAL A 436 -48.39 -10.96 -3.15
N ALA A 437 -47.98 -10.54 -1.95
CA ALA A 437 -47.19 -11.39 -1.06
C ALA A 437 -47.97 -12.67 -0.67
N GLY A 438 -47.28 -13.80 -0.67
CA GLY A 438 -47.84 -15.13 -0.44
C GLY A 438 -48.40 -15.83 -1.68
N GLU A 439 -48.49 -15.16 -2.84
CA GLU A 439 -48.96 -15.81 -4.06
C GLU A 439 -47.87 -16.64 -4.75
N GLN A 440 -48.30 -17.66 -5.50
CA GLN A 440 -47.43 -18.39 -6.42
C GLN A 440 -47.36 -17.65 -7.76
N PHE A 441 -46.17 -17.55 -8.35
CA PHE A 441 -46.01 -17.18 -9.76
C PHE A 441 -45.49 -18.35 -10.58
N ILE A 442 -45.82 -18.35 -11.88
CA ILE A 442 -45.38 -19.37 -12.84
C ILE A 442 -44.67 -18.69 -14.02
N GLY A 443 -43.48 -19.19 -14.36
CA GLY A 443 -42.74 -18.84 -15.56
C GLY A 443 -43.38 -19.47 -16.80
N ILE A 444 -43.70 -18.66 -17.80
CA ILE A 444 -44.45 -19.11 -18.99
C ILE A 444 -43.57 -19.98 -19.91
N ASN A 445 -42.27 -19.68 -20.02
CA ASN A 445 -41.40 -20.29 -21.02
C ASN A 445 -40.64 -21.52 -20.49
N GLY A 446 -40.09 -21.42 -19.29
CA GLY A 446 -39.34 -22.45 -18.59
C GLY A 446 -40.20 -23.29 -17.64
N GLY A 447 -41.42 -22.86 -17.30
CA GLY A 447 -42.33 -23.61 -16.44
C GLY A 447 -41.86 -23.72 -14.99
N GLY A 448 -40.92 -22.86 -14.57
CA GLY A 448 -40.53 -22.72 -13.18
C GLY A 448 -41.65 -22.07 -12.36
N SER A 449 -41.71 -22.34 -11.06
CA SER A 449 -42.65 -21.67 -10.16
C SER A 449 -42.05 -21.45 -8.78
N ALA A 450 -42.43 -20.37 -8.12
CA ALA A 450 -42.06 -20.13 -6.73
C ALA A 450 -43.14 -19.28 -6.04
N TYR A 451 -43.08 -19.22 -4.71
CA TYR A 451 -43.95 -18.38 -3.91
C TYR A 451 -43.26 -17.07 -3.55
N ILE A 452 -44.00 -15.98 -3.57
CA ILE A 452 -43.52 -14.66 -3.17
C ILE A 452 -43.63 -14.54 -1.65
N TYR A 453 -42.50 -14.37 -0.96
CA TYR A 453 -42.48 -14.08 0.47
C TYR A 453 -42.77 -12.61 0.76
N ASP A 454 -41.98 -11.73 0.13
CA ASP A 454 -41.98 -10.30 0.41
C ASP A 454 -41.54 -9.53 -0.84
N MET A 455 -41.94 -8.26 -0.93
CA MET A 455 -41.68 -7.41 -2.09
C MET A 455 -41.40 -5.97 -1.66
N ALA A 456 -40.49 -5.32 -2.37
CA ALA A 456 -40.18 -3.91 -2.17
C ALA A 456 -39.92 -3.22 -3.52
N LYS A 457 -40.42 -2.00 -3.64
CA LYS A 457 -40.23 -1.12 -4.81
C LYS A 457 -39.75 0.24 -4.35
N ALA A 458 -38.67 0.73 -4.96
CA ALA A 458 -38.16 2.07 -4.71
C ALA A 458 -39.00 3.10 -5.46
N GLU A 459 -39.09 4.30 -4.91
CA GLU A 459 -39.70 5.44 -5.56
C GLU A 459 -38.70 6.61 -5.51
N GLY A 460 -38.70 7.40 -6.57
CA GLY A 460 -37.85 8.57 -6.69
C GLY A 460 -38.34 9.51 -7.77
N VAL A 461 -37.86 10.75 -7.71
CA VAL A 461 -38.14 11.79 -8.70
C VAL A 461 -36.85 12.18 -9.40
N MET A 462 -36.96 12.50 -10.69
CA MET A 462 -35.83 13.04 -11.43
C MET A 462 -35.52 14.44 -10.93
N VAL A 463 -34.23 14.75 -10.87
CA VAL A 463 -33.71 16.11 -10.85
C VAL A 463 -33.11 16.38 -12.22
N ASP A 464 -33.58 17.44 -12.88
CA ASP A 464 -33.01 17.98 -14.12
C ASP A 464 -31.98 19.07 -13.82
N GLY A 465 -31.13 19.35 -14.81
CA GLY A 465 -30.10 20.38 -14.76
C GLY A 465 -29.35 20.45 -16.09
N CYS A 466 -28.38 21.33 -16.23
CA CYS A 466 -27.61 21.46 -17.49
C CYS A 466 -26.25 20.77 -17.43
N ILE A 467 -25.67 20.61 -16.24
CA ILE A 467 -24.29 20.10 -16.07
C ILE A 467 -24.30 18.61 -15.76
N CYS A 468 -23.69 17.81 -16.62
CA CYS A 468 -23.44 16.41 -16.33
C CYS A 468 -22.29 16.28 -15.31
N ARG A 469 -22.51 15.46 -14.26
CA ARG A 469 -21.52 15.21 -13.20
C ARG A 469 -21.10 13.75 -13.25
N TYR A 470 -19.90 13.48 -13.76
CA TYR A 470 -19.38 12.12 -13.79
C TYR A 470 -18.84 11.72 -12.42
N LYS A 471 -18.86 10.41 -12.13
CA LYS A 471 -18.13 9.87 -10.98
C LYS A 471 -16.66 10.27 -11.12
N GLY A 472 -16.11 10.88 -10.08
CA GLY A 472 -14.70 11.22 -10.10
C GLY A 472 -13.84 9.98 -10.26
N ARG A 473 -12.68 10.20 -10.87
CA ARG A 473 -11.66 9.17 -11.03
C ARG A 473 -10.33 9.72 -10.57
N TYR A 474 -9.49 8.82 -10.10
CA TYR A 474 -8.09 9.15 -9.91
C TYR A 474 -7.43 9.21 -11.30
N LEU A 475 -6.78 10.34 -11.61
CA LEU A 475 -6.04 10.48 -12.87
C LEU A 475 -4.81 9.56 -12.93
N ASN A 476 -4.35 9.13 -11.76
CA ASN A 476 -3.18 8.31 -11.56
C ASN A 476 -3.44 7.24 -10.49
N MET A 477 -2.75 6.11 -10.59
CA MET A 477 -2.81 5.04 -9.59
C MET A 477 -1.96 5.35 -8.35
N ASP A 478 -1.44 6.58 -8.22
CA ASP A 478 -0.67 7.08 -7.08
C ASP A 478 -1.50 7.11 -5.76
N GLY A 479 -2.81 6.80 -5.86
CA GLY A 479 -3.73 6.53 -4.77
C GLY A 479 -3.72 5.09 -4.22
N HIS A 480 -3.04 4.14 -4.88
CA HIS A 480 -2.69 2.86 -4.29
C HIS A 480 -1.37 2.98 -3.51
N ILE A 481 -1.13 2.10 -2.53
CA ILE A 481 0.08 2.10 -1.68
C ILE A 481 1.33 1.94 -2.57
N SER A 482 1.90 3.03 -3.08
CA SER A 482 3.25 3.12 -3.67
C SER A 482 3.38 4.41 -4.48
N SER A 483 4.27 5.32 -4.08
CA SER A 483 4.93 6.20 -5.04
C SER A 483 6.25 6.74 -4.46
N LEU A 484 6.25 7.77 -3.60
CA LEU A 484 7.52 8.47 -3.28
C LEU A 484 7.66 9.04 -1.86
N LYS A 485 6.61 9.10 -1.04
CA LYS A 485 6.60 9.80 0.26
C LYS A 485 6.54 8.80 1.43
N TYR A 486 7.49 8.94 2.37
CA TYR A 486 7.62 8.10 3.56
C TYR A 486 7.42 8.93 4.83
N ILE A 487 6.77 8.36 5.83
CA ILE A 487 6.75 8.90 7.20
C ILE A 487 8.11 8.61 7.83
N GLN A 488 8.72 9.64 8.40
CA GLN A 488 9.99 9.53 9.11
C GLN A 488 9.79 9.83 10.58
N ASP A 489 10.51 9.13 11.45
CA ASP A 489 10.49 9.33 12.90
C ASP A 489 11.57 10.33 13.40
N SER A 490 12.27 10.99 12.46
CA SER A 490 13.41 11.90 12.70
C SER A 490 14.61 11.28 13.44
N TYR A 491 14.67 9.96 13.61
CA TYR A 491 15.74 9.29 14.35
C TYR A 491 16.17 7.96 13.70
N PHE A 492 15.38 6.89 13.83
CA PHE A 492 15.74 5.55 13.35
C PHE A 492 15.11 5.25 11.99
N TYR A 493 13.79 5.37 11.85
CA TYR A 493 13.07 5.21 10.58
C TYR A 493 13.17 6.48 9.73
N GLN A 494 14.28 6.62 9.00
CA GLN A 494 14.51 7.69 8.03
C GLN A 494 15.38 7.23 6.85
N MET A 495 15.37 7.99 5.75
CA MET A 495 16.14 7.66 4.54
C MET A 495 17.65 7.61 4.74
N PHE A 496 18.19 8.40 5.68
CA PHE A 496 19.64 8.52 5.93
C PHE A 496 20.05 7.78 7.20
N SER A 497 19.54 6.57 7.41
CA SER A 497 19.88 5.71 8.56
C SER A 497 20.34 4.34 8.09
N TYR A 498 21.27 3.74 8.80
CA TYR A 498 21.68 2.35 8.58
C TYR A 498 22.06 1.71 9.92
N MET A 499 21.94 0.40 9.99
CA MET A 499 22.24 -0.40 11.18
C MET A 499 23.18 -1.54 10.80
N LEU A 500 24.29 -1.67 11.53
CA LEU A 500 25.24 -2.77 11.40
C LEU A 500 24.90 -3.87 12.41
N LYS A 501 24.67 -5.09 11.93
CA LYS A 501 24.48 -6.25 12.80
C LYS A 501 25.79 -7.00 12.95
N THR A 502 26.32 -7.06 14.17
CA THR A 502 27.61 -7.71 14.49
C THR A 502 27.56 -8.35 15.87
N GLU A 503 28.32 -9.42 16.06
CA GLU A 503 28.50 -10.07 17.37
C GLU A 503 29.50 -9.32 18.27
N GLN A 504 30.36 -8.48 17.67
CA GLN A 504 31.39 -7.72 18.37
C GLN A 504 30.81 -6.52 19.13
N ASP A 505 31.48 -6.15 20.23
CA ASP A 505 31.07 -5.00 21.00
C ASP A 505 31.37 -3.70 20.23
N LYS A 506 30.42 -2.76 20.23
CA LYS A 506 30.57 -1.49 19.52
C LYS A 506 31.80 -0.71 19.97
N SER A 507 32.19 -0.82 21.24
CA SER A 507 33.38 -0.15 21.76
C SER A 507 34.68 -0.55 21.06
N GLU A 508 34.75 -1.76 20.47
CA GLU A 508 35.93 -2.28 19.80
C GLU A 508 36.14 -1.68 18.41
N TRP A 509 35.05 -1.37 17.69
CA TRP A 509 35.11 -0.95 16.28
C TRP A 509 34.62 0.48 16.01
N LYS A 510 33.97 1.15 16.97
CA LYS A 510 33.32 2.46 16.73
C LYS A 510 34.24 3.55 16.19
N ASP A 511 35.47 3.63 16.69
CA ASP A 511 36.40 4.67 16.29
C ASP A 511 36.92 4.44 14.87
N TYR A 512 36.98 3.20 14.42
CA TYR A 512 37.33 2.82 13.06
C TYR A 512 36.19 3.09 12.09
N VAL A 513 34.96 2.73 12.47
CA VAL A 513 33.77 2.98 11.64
C VAL A 513 33.53 4.46 11.40
N LYS A 514 33.86 5.36 12.34
CA LYS A 514 33.78 6.83 12.11
C LYS A 514 34.53 7.29 10.85
N HIS A 515 35.57 6.59 10.43
CA HIS A 515 36.37 6.95 9.26
C HIS A 515 35.81 6.40 7.93
N VAL A 516 34.87 5.46 8.01
CA VAL A 516 34.20 4.83 6.86
C VAL A 516 32.75 5.30 6.72
N HIS A 517 32.17 5.79 7.82
CA HIS A 517 30.78 6.23 7.93
C HIS A 517 30.39 7.22 6.81
N PRO A 518 29.29 6.98 6.06
CA PRO A 518 28.83 7.88 5.02
C PRO A 518 28.34 9.22 5.58
N ALA A 519 28.90 10.33 5.08
CA ALA A 519 28.51 11.67 5.48
C ALA A 519 26.99 11.90 5.34
N GLY A 520 26.37 12.47 6.37
CA GLY A 520 24.94 12.79 6.38
C GLY A 520 24.02 11.64 6.77
N THR A 521 24.55 10.47 7.15
CA THR A 521 23.75 9.35 7.67
C THR A 521 23.88 9.20 9.20
N ILE A 522 22.95 8.46 9.82
CA ILE A 522 23.06 8.04 11.23
C ILE A 522 23.32 6.54 11.25
N GLY A 523 24.41 6.14 11.91
CA GLY A 523 24.80 4.74 12.06
C GLY A 523 24.34 4.15 13.38
N PHE A 524 23.63 3.04 13.32
CA PHE A 524 23.19 2.24 14.45
C PHE A 524 23.95 0.90 14.50
N SER A 525 23.98 0.27 15.67
CA SER A 525 24.53 -1.07 15.82
C SER A 525 23.53 -2.00 16.49
N TYR A 526 23.46 -3.23 16.00
CA TYR A 526 22.68 -4.30 16.60
C TYR A 526 23.59 -5.47 16.97
N ARG A 527 23.41 -5.97 18.19
CA ARG A 527 24.13 -7.13 18.70
C ARG A 527 23.17 -8.17 19.25
N ASP A 528 23.35 -9.41 18.81
CA ASP A 528 22.67 -10.55 19.40
C ASP A 528 23.54 -11.13 20.52
N VAL A 529 23.05 -11.07 21.76
CA VAL A 529 23.75 -11.58 22.93
C VAL A 529 23.12 -12.92 23.31
N VAL A 530 23.80 -14.00 22.95
CA VAL A 530 23.46 -15.35 23.39
C VAL A 530 24.19 -15.60 24.71
N SER A 531 23.47 -15.62 25.84
CA SER A 531 24.11 -15.89 27.13
C SER A 531 24.47 -17.38 27.21
N GLN A 532 25.77 -17.69 27.18
CA GLN A 532 26.27 -18.99 27.65
C GLN A 532 26.69 -18.83 29.12
N TYR A 533 26.01 -19.56 30.01
CA TYR A 533 26.31 -19.78 31.43
C TYR A 533 25.87 -18.70 32.44
N PHE A 534 24.73 -18.94 33.09
CA PHE A 534 24.44 -18.42 34.43
C PHE A 534 25.17 -19.32 35.45
N ARG A 535 26.25 -18.85 36.09
CA ARG A 535 26.70 -19.43 37.36
C ARG A 535 25.96 -18.70 38.49
N GLU A 536 25.14 -19.43 39.25
CA GLU A 536 24.36 -18.93 40.40
C GLU A 536 25.18 -18.29 41.55
N SER A 537 26.49 -18.14 41.42
CA SER A 537 27.32 -17.49 42.43
C SER A 537 27.55 -16.03 42.05
N TYR A 538 26.67 -15.16 42.55
CA TYR A 538 26.85 -13.71 42.70
C TYR A 538 27.31 -12.94 41.46
N GLY A 539 26.34 -12.32 40.76
CA GLY A 539 26.62 -11.24 39.83
C GLY A 539 25.49 -11.07 38.85
N GLY A 540 24.63 -10.07 39.08
CA GLY A 540 23.68 -9.63 38.06
C GLY A 540 24.39 -9.26 36.77
N PHE A 541 23.71 -9.41 35.63
CA PHE A 541 24.16 -8.80 34.39
C PHE A 541 24.26 -7.30 34.61
N ILE A 542 25.49 -6.77 34.66
CA ILE A 542 25.71 -5.34 34.52
C ILE A 542 25.39 -5.06 33.06
N CYS A 543 24.25 -4.43 32.79
CA CYS A 543 23.97 -3.90 31.46
C CYS A 543 25.19 -3.04 31.03
N PRO A 544 25.79 -3.30 29.86
CA PRO A 544 26.76 -2.36 29.29
C PRO A 544 26.13 -0.96 29.30
N HIS A 545 26.94 0.08 29.42
CA HIS A 545 26.44 1.44 29.29
C HIS A 545 25.89 1.62 27.86
N LEU A 546 24.57 1.46 27.70
CA LEU A 546 23.89 1.47 26.40
C LEU A 546 24.00 2.87 25.81
N GLU A 547 24.74 3.02 24.71
CA GLU A 547 24.68 4.23 23.91
C GLU A 547 23.30 4.29 23.21
N THR A 548 22.73 5.49 22.98
CA THR A 548 21.38 5.67 22.39
C THR A 548 21.21 5.15 20.95
N THR A 549 22.26 4.58 20.37
CA THR A 549 22.34 4.05 18.99
C THR A 549 22.61 2.55 18.96
N GLU A 550 22.51 1.87 20.11
CA GLU A 550 22.74 0.43 20.26
C GLU A 550 21.43 -0.33 20.49
N PHE A 551 21.21 -1.39 19.72
CA PHE A 551 20.12 -2.34 19.87
C PHE A 551 20.68 -3.70 20.29
N TYR A 552 20.05 -4.33 21.29
CA TYR A 552 20.46 -5.64 21.78
C TYR A 552 19.27 -6.61 21.73
N LYS A 553 19.51 -7.83 21.26
CA LYS A 553 18.58 -8.95 21.43
C LYS A 553 19.20 -9.98 22.36
N PHE A 554 18.50 -10.32 23.42
CA PHE A 554 18.94 -11.35 24.37
C PHE A 554 18.23 -12.66 24.06
N ARG A 555 18.99 -13.71 23.72
CA ARG A 555 18.46 -15.07 23.53
C ARG A 555 18.85 -15.96 24.70
N TRP A 556 17.83 -16.49 25.38
CA TRP A 556 17.99 -17.45 26.48
C TRP A 556 18.09 -18.87 25.94
N GLN A 557 19.12 -19.62 26.32
CA GLN A 557 19.16 -21.07 26.09
C GLN A 557 18.64 -21.81 27.33
N PRO A 558 17.62 -22.69 27.21
CA PRO A 558 17.12 -23.45 28.35
C PRO A 558 18.19 -24.43 28.84
N MET A 559 18.48 -24.39 30.16
CA MET A 559 19.40 -25.31 30.82
C MET A 559 18.89 -26.75 30.73
N GLN A 560 19.69 -27.68 30.17
CA GLN A 560 19.43 -29.11 30.33
C GLN A 560 19.94 -29.57 31.70
N TYR A 561 19.03 -29.71 32.66
CA TYR A 561 19.34 -30.14 34.02
C TYR A 561 19.81 -31.60 34.05
N HIS A 562 21.10 -31.84 34.29
CA HIS A 562 21.62 -33.15 34.66
C HIS A 562 21.66 -33.25 36.19
N GLY A 563 20.84 -34.14 36.75
CA GLY A 563 20.61 -34.25 38.18
C GLY A 563 21.88 -34.47 39.01
N GLY A 564 22.10 -33.59 39.98
CA GLY A 564 23.12 -33.72 41.02
C GLY A 564 22.88 -32.69 42.11
N HIS A 565 22.64 -33.16 43.34
CA HIS A 565 22.27 -32.36 44.50
C HIS A 565 23.27 -31.24 44.83
N VAL A 566 22.76 -30.03 45.11
CA VAL A 566 23.48 -28.99 45.86
C VAL A 566 22.68 -28.68 47.14
N ARG A 567 23.28 -28.93 48.30
CA ARG A 567 22.75 -28.57 49.62
C ARG A 567 22.95 -27.06 49.84
N TYR A 568 21.90 -26.35 50.19
CA TYR A 568 21.95 -24.96 50.66
C TYR A 568 21.73 -24.91 52.18
N GLU A 569 22.72 -24.41 52.92
CA GLU A 569 22.55 -23.88 54.28
C GLU A 569 22.60 -22.36 54.20
N GLY A 570 21.58 -21.67 54.71
CA GLY A 570 21.62 -20.21 54.86
C GLY A 570 20.26 -19.54 54.77
N ASN A 571 19.71 -19.18 55.94
CA ASN A 571 18.43 -18.51 56.14
C ASN A 571 18.29 -17.18 55.39
N THR A 572 17.28 -17.04 54.53
CA THR A 572 16.49 -15.79 54.42
C THR A 572 15.13 -16.06 53.76
N GLN A 573 14.05 -15.64 54.42
CA GLN A 573 12.67 -15.85 54.01
C GLN A 573 12.32 -15.05 52.75
N ILE A 574 11.70 -15.70 51.76
CA ILE A 574 11.11 -15.07 50.58
C ILE A 574 9.69 -14.60 50.94
N LYS A 575 9.43 -13.28 50.89
CA LYS A 575 8.07 -12.74 50.82
C LYS A 575 7.55 -12.85 49.39
N GLN A 576 6.42 -13.54 49.23
CA GLN A 576 5.63 -13.60 47.99
C GLN A 576 5.25 -12.20 47.51
N TYR A 577 5.48 -11.89 46.23
CA TYR A 577 4.68 -10.91 45.50
C TYR A 577 3.73 -11.67 44.57
N LYS A 578 2.51 -11.82 45.08
CA LYS A 578 1.29 -12.07 44.33
C LYS A 578 0.81 -10.70 43.84
N ASP A 579 0.23 -10.66 42.65
CA ASP A 579 -0.47 -9.52 42.02
C ASP A 579 0.40 -8.54 41.23
N LEU A 580 0.61 -8.85 39.95
CA LEU A 580 0.61 -7.84 38.89
C LEU A 580 -0.23 -8.37 37.72
N VAL A 581 -1.47 -7.90 37.65
CA VAL A 581 -2.38 -8.03 36.50
C VAL A 581 -1.89 -7.04 35.44
N ILE A 582 -1.68 -7.51 34.21
CA ILE A 582 -1.27 -6.67 33.07
C ILE A 582 -2.52 -6.40 32.23
N ASP A 583 -3.14 -5.24 32.45
CA ASP A 583 -4.03 -4.59 31.48
C ASP A 583 -3.20 -3.53 30.73
N ASP A 584 -3.32 -3.52 29.40
CA ASP A 584 -2.87 -2.51 28.44
C ASP A 584 -1.49 -1.85 28.63
N ILE A 585 -0.55 -2.17 27.74
CA ILE A 585 0.72 -1.45 27.60
C ILE A 585 0.85 -0.89 26.19
N SER A 586 0.23 0.26 25.96
CA SER A 586 0.37 1.05 24.72
C SER A 586 1.32 2.25 24.85
N ASN A 587 2.03 2.45 25.98
CA ASN A 587 3.00 3.54 26.11
C ASN A 587 4.08 3.21 27.15
N ILE A 588 5.28 2.81 26.71
CA ILE A 588 6.50 2.91 27.55
C ILE A 588 7.47 3.87 26.87
N ASN A 589 7.62 5.04 27.48
CA ASN A 589 8.61 6.05 27.13
C ASN A 589 9.95 5.65 27.80
N ILE A 590 10.95 5.29 27.01
CA ILE A 590 12.22 4.65 27.47
C ILE A 590 13.16 5.66 28.20
N ASN A 591 12.74 6.90 28.42
CA ASN A 591 13.58 7.94 29.04
C ASN A 591 13.59 7.99 30.59
N LYS A 592 13.16 6.93 31.28
CA LYS A 592 13.28 6.82 32.75
C LYS A 592 13.72 5.41 33.17
N LEU A 593 14.97 5.07 32.89
CA LEU A 593 15.69 4.02 33.63
C LEU A 593 16.69 4.70 34.57
N ASP A 594 16.22 4.99 35.79
CA ASP A 594 17.06 5.46 36.89
C ASP A 594 18.06 4.37 37.29
N LYS A 595 19.36 4.67 37.11
CA LYS A 595 20.57 4.32 37.90
C LYS A 595 20.72 2.97 38.64
N THR A 596 19.86 1.98 38.45
CA THR A 596 20.01 0.62 38.98
C THR A 596 19.68 -0.37 37.87
N GLY A 597 20.72 -0.85 37.19
CA GLY A 597 20.64 -1.64 35.97
C GLY A 597 20.18 -3.08 36.19
N TYR A 598 18.88 -3.32 36.04
CA TYR A 598 18.32 -4.65 35.81
C TYR A 598 17.23 -4.58 34.74
N CYS A 599 17.39 -5.32 33.65
CA CYS A 599 16.36 -5.49 32.61
C CYS A 599 15.60 -6.80 32.85
N PHE A 600 14.27 -6.72 32.95
CA PHE A 600 13.38 -7.88 32.82
C PHE A 600 12.89 -7.97 31.38
N GLY A 601 13.13 -9.08 30.69
CA GLY A 601 12.61 -9.35 29.36
C GLY A 601 11.38 -10.25 29.42
N SER A 602 10.26 -9.81 28.86
CA SER A 602 9.12 -10.66 28.51
C SER A 602 8.93 -10.63 26.99
N GLU A 603 8.93 -11.81 26.35
CA GLU A 603 8.58 -11.98 24.94
C GLU A 603 7.09 -11.70 24.71
N ILE A 604 6.76 -10.90 23.68
CA ILE A 604 5.42 -10.87 23.07
C ILE A 604 5.57 -11.50 21.68
N ASN A 605 4.96 -12.68 21.52
CA ASN A 605 4.66 -13.28 20.22
C ASN A 605 3.38 -12.61 19.70
N ILE A 606 3.44 -11.91 18.58
CA ILE A 606 2.25 -11.35 17.91
C ILE A 606 1.86 -12.36 16.82
N GLY A 607 0.66 -12.94 16.97
CA GLY A 607 -0.03 -13.71 15.94
C GLY A 607 -1.06 -12.87 15.20
#